data_AF-A0A4R5BS09-F1
#
_entry.id   AF-A0A4R5BS09-F1
#
_cell.length_a   1.000
_cell.length_b   1.000
_cell.length_c   1.000
_cell.angle_alpha   90.00
_cell.angle_beta   90.00
_cell.angle_gamma   90.00
#
_symmetry.space_group_name_H-M   'P 1'
#
loop_
_entity.id
_entity.type
_entity.pdbx_description
1 polymer ?
#
loop_
_entity_poly.entity_id
_entity_poly.type
_entity_poly.pdbx_seq_one_letter_code
_entity_poly.pdbx_strand_id
1 'polypeptide(L)'
;MYAYLIRTLVPLLVGVIVGQAARVGLDLDPTAVYAIVTPAATLVYGLVSRWIELHVPAAGRVLLAAGLTRQSPEYTPWPARR
;
A
#
# COMPACT_ATOMS: atom_id res chain seq x y z
N MET A 1 6.69 6.23 -1.10
CA MET A 1 6.76 5.11 -0.15
C MET A 1 5.99 3.88 -0.67
N TYR A 2 4.69 4.03 -0.98
CA TYR A 2 3.85 3.00 -1.61
C TYR A 2 4.51 2.25 -2.80
N ALA A 3 4.96 2.96 -3.83
CA ALA A 3 5.57 2.33 -5.01
C ALA A 3 6.84 1.52 -4.69
N TYR A 4 7.62 1.95 -3.69
CA TYR A 4 8.80 1.22 -3.25
C TYR A 4 8.41 -0.07 -2.51
N LEU A 5 7.42 -0.01 -1.61
CA LEU A 5 6.90 -1.19 -0.90
C LEU A 5 6.34 -2.23 -1.87
N ILE A 6 5.49 -1.82 -2.81
CA ILE A 6 4.89 -2.74 -3.79
C ILE A 6 5.98 -3.38 -4.65
N ARG A 7 6.94 -2.60 -5.17
CA ARG A 7 8.00 -3.17 -6.04
C ARG A 7 8.97 -4.11 -5.31
N THR A 8 9.02 -4.10 -3.98
CA THR A 8 9.93 -4.96 -3.20
C THR A 8 9.19 -6.13 -2.58
N LEU A 9 8.04 -5.90 -1.95
CA LEU A 9 7.27 -6.93 -1.27
C LEU A 9 6.52 -7.84 -2.24
N VAL A 10 5.94 -7.31 -3.32
CA VAL A 10 5.16 -8.15 -4.25
C VAL A 10 6.04 -9.21 -4.90
N PRO A 11 7.20 -8.90 -5.52
CA PRO A 11 8.06 -9.94 -6.10
C PRO A 11 8.53 -10.97 -5.08
N LEU A 12 8.85 -10.53 -3.85
CA LEU A 12 9.23 -11.43 -2.76
C LEU A 12 8.09 -12.40 -2.39
N LEU A 13 6.87 -11.88 -2.20
CA LEU A 13 5.70 -12.69 -1.88
C LEU A 13 5.37 -13.67 -3.02
N VAL A 14 5.43 -13.23 -4.26
CA VAL A 14 5.19 -14.09 -5.43
C VAL A 14 6.22 -15.22 -5.47
N GLY A 15 7.51 -14.91 -5.25
CA GLY A 15 8.56 -15.92 -5.18
C GLY A 15 8.34 -16.93 -4.05
N VAL A 16 7.91 -16.49 -2.87
CA VAL A 16 7.57 -17.37 -1.76
C VAL A 16 6.37 -18.25 -2.11
N ILE A 17 5.29 -17.69 -2.66
CA ILE A 17 4.07 -18.43 -3.01
C ILE A 17 4.37 -19.50 -4.05
N VAL A 18 5.04 -19.13 -5.15
CA VAL A 18 5.40 -20.06 -6.23
C VAL A 18 6.38 -21.11 -5.72
N GLY A 19 7.37 -20.73 -4.92
CA GLY A 19 8.34 -21.66 -4.35
C GLY A 19 7.73 -22.68 -3.39
N GLN A 20 6.76 -22.26 -2.56
CA GLN A 20 6.03 -23.18 -1.69
C GLN A 20 5.06 -24.07 -2.47
N ALA A 21 4.41 -23.54 -3.51
CA ALA A 21 3.54 -24.33 -4.38
C ALA A 21 4.34 -25.44 -5.10
N ALA A 22 5.51 -25.11 -5.63
CA ALA A 22 6.40 -26.08 -6.25
C ALA A 22 6.82 -27.20 -5.29
N ARG A 23 7.03 -26.88 -4.00
CA ARG A 23 7.36 -27.88 -2.96
C ARG A 23 6.25 -28.91 -2.71
N VAL A 24 4.99 -28.54 -2.95
CA VAL A 24 3.84 -29.45 -2.80
C VAL A 24 3.38 -30.03 -4.14
N GLY A 25 4.15 -29.84 -5.22
CA GLY A 25 3.86 -30.36 -6.56
C GLY A 25 2.83 -29.55 -7.36
N LEU A 26 2.48 -28.35 -6.90
CA LEU A 26 1.62 -27.41 -7.62
C LEU A 26 2.47 -26.50 -8.51
N ASP A 27 2.19 -26.53 -9.81
CA ASP A 27 2.78 -25.58 -10.77
C ASP A 27 1.84 -24.38 -10.92
N LEU A 28 2.25 -23.24 -10.35
CA LEU A 28 1.52 -21.98 -10.43
C LEU A 28 2.23 -21.07 -11.43
N ASP A 29 1.48 -20.57 -12.42
CA ASP A 29 1.98 -19.53 -13.32
C ASP A 29 2.36 -18.27 -12.51
N PRO A 30 3.66 -17.91 -12.46
CA PRO A 30 4.12 -16.74 -11.72
C PRO A 30 3.46 -15.44 -12.18
N THR A 31 3.09 -15.35 -13.45
CA THR A 31 2.42 -14.18 -14.04
C THR A 31 1.03 -14.01 -13.45
N ALA A 32 0.25 -15.10 -13.38
CA ALA A 32 -1.06 -15.11 -12.76
C ALA A 32 -1.00 -14.78 -11.27
N VAL A 33 -0.02 -15.35 -10.54
CA VAL A 33 0.17 -15.03 -9.11
C VAL A 33 0.51 -13.56 -8.93
N TYR A 34 1.39 -12.99 -9.76
CA TYR A 34 1.74 -11.58 -9.71
C TYR A 34 0.54 -10.66 -9.97
N ALA A 35 -0.31 -11.02 -10.95
CA ALA A 35 -1.52 -10.30 -11.30
C ALA A 35 -2.55 -10.27 -10.17
N ILE A 36 -2.55 -11.27 -9.27
CA ILE A 36 -3.45 -11.34 -8.11
C ILE A 36 -2.82 -10.65 -6.89
N VAL A 37 -1.54 -10.92 -6.61
CA VAL A 37 -0.85 -10.40 -5.42
C VAL A 37 -0.70 -8.89 -5.48
N THR A 38 -0.48 -8.30 -6.66
CA THR A 38 -0.34 -6.85 -6.82
C THR A 38 -1.59 -6.07 -6.38
N PRO A 39 -2.79 -6.32 -6.94
CA PRO A 39 -4.00 -5.61 -6.51
C PRO A 39 -4.38 -5.97 -5.07
N ALA A 40 -4.15 -7.19 -4.61
CA ALA A 40 -4.39 -7.56 -3.20
C ALA A 40 -3.52 -6.74 -2.24
N ALA A 41 -2.21 -6.63 -2.51
CA ALA A 41 -1.30 -5.82 -1.72
C ALA A 41 -1.65 -4.32 -1.77
N THR A 42 -2.11 -3.85 -2.93
CA THR A 42 -2.58 -2.47 -3.13
C THR A 42 -3.80 -2.16 -2.25
N LEU A 43 -4.79 -3.05 -2.26
CA LEU A 43 -5.99 -2.93 -1.44
C LEU A 43 -5.66 -2.95 0.05
N VAL A 44 -4.82 -3.89 0.49
CA VAL A 44 -4.38 -3.99 1.89
C VAL A 44 -3.68 -2.70 2.32
N TYR A 45 -2.74 -2.19 1.51
CA TYR A 45 -2.05 -0.93 1.80
C TYR A 45 -3.05 0.24 1.94
N GLY A 46 -4.03 0.33 1.04
CA GLY A 46 -5.06 1.36 1.08
C GLY A 46 -5.94 1.28 2.32
N LEU A 47 -6.42 0.08 2.66
CA LEU A 47 -7.25 -0.16 3.84
C LEU A 47 -6.50 0.16 5.14
N VAL A 48 -5.25 -0.30 5.26
CA VAL A 48 -4.41 -0.01 6.44
C VAL A 48 -4.15 1.49 6.56
N SER A 49 -3.81 2.14 5.45
CA SER A 49 -3.58 3.59 5.44
C SER A 49 -4.82 4.36 5.88
N ARG A 50 -6.00 3.98 5.35
CA ARG A 50 -7.28 4.60 5.71
C ARG A 50 -7.67 4.32 7.16
N TRP A 51 -7.43 3.12 7.65
CA TRP A 51 -7.71 2.74 9.04
C TRP A 51 -6.86 3.55 10.02
N ILE A 52 -5.55 3.71 9.73
CA ILE A 52 -4.64 4.56 10.51
C ILE A 52 -5.11 6.01 10.51
N GLU A 53 -5.51 6.54 9.35
CA GLU A 53 -6.02 7.91 9.22
C GLU A 53 -7.26 8.14 10.11
N LEU A 54 -8.19 7.17 10.15
CA LEU A 54 -9.43 7.27 10.91
C LEU A 54 -9.22 7.13 12.43
N HIS A 55 -8.31 6.26 12.87
CA HIS A 55 -8.14 5.94 14.29
C HIS A 55 -7.03 6.72 14.98
N VAL A 56 -6.08 7.25 14.21
CA VAL A 56 -4.92 7.97 14.74
C VAL A 56 -4.76 9.31 14.00
N PRO A 57 -5.72 10.25 14.15
CA PRO A 57 -5.59 11.58 13.54
C PRO A 57 -4.35 12.34 14.04
N ALA A 58 -3.82 11.97 15.22
CA ALA A 58 -2.54 12.46 15.72
C ALA A 58 -1.32 11.95 14.92
N ALA A 59 -1.38 10.79 14.27
CA ALA A 59 -0.28 10.26 13.46
C ALA A 59 0.01 11.16 12.26
N GLY A 60 -1.03 11.75 11.64
CA GLY A 60 -0.86 12.77 10.60
C GLY A 60 -0.08 13.98 11.10
N ARG A 61 -0.40 14.46 12.32
CA ARG A 61 0.32 15.57 12.96
C ARG A 61 1.76 15.21 13.35
N VAL A 62 2.00 14.01 13.85
CA VAL A 62 3.35 13.52 14.20
C VAL A 62 4.20 13.29 12.95
N LEU A 63 3.63 12.76 11.88
CA LEU A 63 4.31 12.58 10.58
C LEU A 63 4.63 13.93 9.92
N LEU A 64 3.71 14.91 10.02
CA LEU A 64 3.96 16.30 9.63
C LEU A 64 5.08 16.92 10.45
N ALA A 65 5.03 16.81 11.78
CA ALA A 65 6.05 17.33 12.69
C ALA A 65 7.42 16.65 12.48
N ALA A 66 7.43 15.38 12.11
CA ALA A 66 8.65 14.63 11.79
C ALA A 66 9.21 14.94 10.39
N GLY A 67 8.57 15.83 9.61
CA GLY A 67 9.03 16.23 8.27
C GLY A 67 8.95 15.12 7.22
N LEU A 68 8.22 14.03 7.51
CA LEU A 68 8.09 12.87 6.63
C LEU A 68 7.03 13.09 5.53
N THR A 69 6.25 14.17 5.63
CA THR A 69 5.28 14.60 4.60
C THR A 69 5.87 15.78 3.81
N ARG A 70 6.12 15.59 2.51
CA ARG A 70 6.71 16.61 1.62
C ARG A 70 5.77 17.76 1.23
N GLN A 71 4.48 17.68 1.53
CA GLN A 71 3.49 18.68 1.14
C GLN A 71 2.59 19.01 2.32
N SER A 72 2.57 20.29 2.71
CA SER A 72 1.56 20.83 3.60
C SER A 72 0.19 20.76 2.91
N PRO A 73 -0.86 20.26 3.58
CA PRO A 73 -2.21 20.32 3.03
C PRO A 73 -2.62 21.78 2.81
N GLU A 74 -2.98 22.13 1.58
CA GLU A 74 -3.48 23.46 1.23
C GLU A 74 -5.01 23.46 1.41
N TYR A 75 -5.48 24.10 2.47
CA TYR A 75 -6.91 24.24 2.73
C TYR A 75 -7.45 25.37 1.86
N THR A 76 -7.99 25.03 0.70
CA THR A 76 -8.71 26.00 -0.12
C THR A 76 -10.10 26.25 0.48
N PRO A 77 -10.51 27.52 0.69
CA PRO A 77 -11.84 27.82 1.15
C PRO A 77 -12.87 27.35 0.12
N TRP A 78 -13.94 26.70 0.62
CA TRP A 78 -15.05 26.26 -0.22
C TRP A 78 -15.61 27.44 -1.02
N PRO A 79 -15.80 27.33 -2.35
CA PRO A 79 -16.28 28.45 -3.15
C PRO A 79 -17.68 28.83 -2.69
N ALA A 80 -17.82 30.05 -2.16
CA ALA A 80 -19.11 30.66 -1.94
C ALA A 80 -19.80 30.77 -3.30
N ARG A 81 -20.91 30.04 -3.48
CA ARG A 81 -21.75 30.19 -4.67
C ARG A 81 -22.24 31.64 -4.69
N ARG A 82 -21.86 32.39 -5.72
CA ARG A 82 -22.45 33.70 -6.04
C ARG A 82 -23.77 33.48 -6.78
#